data_AF-S4RRI9-F1
#
_entry.id   AF-S4RRI9-F1
#
_cell.length_a   1.000
_cell.length_b   1.000
_cell.length_c   1.000
_cell.angle_alpha   90.00
_cell.angle_beta   90.00
_cell.angle_gamma   90.00
#
_symmetry.space_group_name_H-M   'P 1'
#
loop_
_entity.id
_entity.type
_entity.pdbx_description
1 polymer ?
#
loop_
_entity_poly.entity_id
_entity_poly.type
_entity_poly.pdbx_seq_one_letter_code
_entity_poly.pdbx_strand_id
1 'polypeptide(L)'
;QAIHCRSMVPCQDTPSLKFTYDAKVSVPKSLVALMSALCDGSEPDPTNGEFTVHKFKQPVQIPSYLIALVVGALKSREIGPRTKVWSEKEFVEQAASEFSETETMLTTAEELVGPYVWGRYDLLVLPPSFPYGGMENPCLTFVTPTVLAGDKSLAGVVAHEISHSWTGNLVTNKTWEHFW
;
A
#
# COMPACT_ATOMS: atom_id res chain seq x y z
N GLN A 1 4.09 -7.65 7.80
CA GLN A 1 5.24 -8.59 7.75
C GLN A 1 5.68 -8.96 9.16
N ALA A 2 6.21 -10.15 9.47
CA ALA A 2 6.57 -11.27 8.57
C ALA A 2 5.48 -12.34 8.41
N ILE A 3 4.94 -12.88 9.51
CA ILE A 3 4.08 -14.08 9.51
C ILE A 3 2.69 -13.84 10.11
N HIS A 4 2.12 -12.67 9.84
CA HIS A 4 0.83 -12.26 10.40
C HIS A 4 -0.34 -12.39 9.43
N CYS A 5 -0.12 -12.77 8.16
CA CYS A 5 -1.25 -12.98 7.25
C CYS A 5 -2.14 -14.12 7.76
N ARG A 6 -1.55 -15.14 8.39
CA ARG A 6 -2.28 -16.25 9.02
C ARG A 6 -3.26 -15.84 10.13
N SER A 7 -3.09 -14.67 10.75
CA SER A 7 -4.05 -14.16 11.75
C SER A 7 -5.21 -13.40 11.13
N MET A 8 -5.16 -13.09 9.83
CA MET A 8 -6.23 -12.43 9.09
C MET A 8 -7.04 -13.46 8.27
N VAL A 9 -6.36 -14.38 7.59
CA VAL A 9 -6.98 -15.44 6.76
C VAL A 9 -6.19 -16.74 6.84
N PRO A 10 -6.84 -17.92 6.79
CA PRO A 10 -6.14 -19.19 6.63
C PRO A 10 -5.35 -19.21 5.31
N CYS A 11 -4.04 -19.35 5.39
CA CYS A 11 -3.17 -19.35 4.22
C CYS A 11 -1.87 -20.13 4.48
N GLN A 12 -1.16 -20.48 3.41
CA GLN A 12 0.22 -20.94 3.49
C GLN A 12 1.12 -19.72 3.70
N ASP A 13 1.28 -19.31 4.95
CA ASP A 13 1.92 -18.03 5.31
C ASP A 13 3.45 -18.11 5.29
N THR A 14 3.98 -18.20 4.07
CA THR A 14 5.40 -18.29 3.72
C THR A 14 5.70 -17.43 2.50
N PRO A 15 6.85 -16.72 2.45
CA PRO A 15 7.21 -15.93 1.28
C PRO A 15 7.64 -16.78 0.07
N SER A 16 7.85 -18.09 0.26
CA SER A 16 8.19 -19.03 -0.81
C SER A 16 7.07 -19.27 -1.84
N LEU A 17 5.83 -18.92 -1.50
CA LEU A 17 4.67 -19.06 -2.36
C LEU A 17 4.13 -17.68 -2.71
N LYS A 18 3.88 -17.46 -4.00
CA LYS A 18 3.22 -16.25 -4.50
C LYS A 18 1.90 -16.58 -5.17
N PHE A 19 0.94 -15.68 -5.05
CA PHE A 19 -0.39 -15.82 -5.63
C PHE A 19 -0.98 -14.45 -6.00
N THR A 20 -1.92 -14.45 -6.94
CA THR A 20 -2.80 -13.30 -7.20
C THR A 20 -3.98 -13.34 -6.25
N TYR A 21 -4.65 -12.22 -6.01
CA TYR A 21 -5.90 -12.22 -5.26
C TYR A 21 -6.92 -11.21 -5.78
N ASP A 22 -8.18 -11.54 -5.56
CA ASP A 22 -9.32 -10.63 -5.69
C ASP A 22 -9.99 -10.54 -4.33
N ALA A 23 -10.47 -9.35 -3.95
CA ALA A 23 -11.14 -9.13 -2.68
C ALA A 23 -12.39 -8.27 -2.84
N LYS A 24 -13.38 -8.55 -1.99
CA LYS A 24 -14.57 -7.73 -1.79
C LYS A 24 -14.65 -7.42 -0.30
N VAL A 25 -14.59 -6.15 0.06
CA VAL A 25 -14.60 -5.71 1.46
C VAL A 25 -15.80 -4.81 1.69
N SER A 26 -16.74 -5.27 2.50
CA SER A 26 -17.91 -4.49 2.91
C SER A 26 -17.59 -3.67 4.16
N VAL A 27 -17.78 -2.35 4.09
CA VAL A 27 -17.55 -1.41 5.19
C VAL A 27 -18.70 -0.40 5.29
N PRO A 28 -18.93 0.22 6.46
CA PRO A 28 -19.91 1.31 6.58
C PRO A 28 -19.67 2.40 5.54
N LYS A 29 -20.74 2.94 4.95
CA LYS A 29 -20.69 3.96 3.88
C LYS A 29 -19.86 5.22 4.19
N SER A 30 -19.67 5.53 5.47
CA SER A 30 -18.85 6.67 5.92
C SER A 30 -17.33 6.40 5.85
N LEU A 31 -16.92 5.15 5.63
CA LEU A 31 -15.54 4.71 5.60
C LEU A 31 -15.12 4.29 4.19
N VAL A 32 -13.81 4.25 3.98
CA VAL A 32 -13.17 3.77 2.75
C VAL A 32 -12.31 2.57 3.12
N ALA A 33 -12.44 1.48 2.38
CA ALA A 33 -11.48 0.38 2.40
C ALA A 33 -10.41 0.61 1.33
N LEU A 34 -9.16 0.26 1.64
CA LEU A 34 -8.08 0.11 0.66
C LEU A 34 -7.30 -1.17 0.95
N MET A 35 -6.72 -1.77 -0.09
CA MET A 35 -5.88 -2.96 0.02
C MET A 35 -4.61 -2.80 -0.82
N SER A 36 -3.65 -3.71 -0.66
CA SER A 36 -2.45 -3.82 -1.50
C SER A 36 -2.76 -4.37 -2.91
N ALA A 37 -3.64 -3.68 -3.62
CA ALA A 37 -4.24 -4.08 -4.88
C ALA A 37 -4.80 -2.88 -5.62
N LEU A 38 -5.12 -3.06 -6.91
CA LEU A 38 -5.84 -2.06 -7.69
C LEU A 38 -7.31 -2.05 -7.29
N CYS A 39 -7.88 -0.84 -7.12
CA CYS A 39 -9.30 -0.67 -6.86
C CYS A 39 -10.11 -0.97 -8.14
N ASP A 40 -11.05 -1.90 -8.05
CA ASP A 40 -11.93 -2.35 -9.14
C ASP A 40 -13.38 -1.85 -8.94
N GLY A 41 -13.49 -0.66 -8.34
CA GLY A 41 -14.76 0.02 -8.08
C GLY A 41 -15.40 -0.33 -6.74
N SER A 42 -16.57 0.28 -6.49
CA SER A 42 -17.36 0.10 -5.27
C SER A 42 -18.84 0.14 -5.57
N GLU A 43 -19.64 -0.63 -4.83
CA GLU A 43 -21.10 -0.70 -4.97
C GLU A 43 -21.79 -0.77 -3.60
N PRO A 44 -23.05 -0.34 -3.46
CA PRO A 44 -23.81 -0.55 -2.23
C PRO A 44 -23.85 -2.05 -1.86
N ASP A 45 -23.74 -2.38 -0.58
CA ASP A 45 -23.82 -3.77 -0.14
C ASP A 45 -25.26 -4.30 -0.32
N PRO A 46 -25.47 -5.40 -1.08
CA PRO A 46 -26.82 -5.94 -1.33
C PRO A 46 -27.49 -6.53 -0.09
N THR A 47 -26.71 -6.85 0.95
CA THR A 47 -27.20 -7.43 2.22
C THR A 47 -27.44 -6.38 3.29
N ASN A 48 -26.77 -5.22 3.19
CA ASN A 48 -26.94 -4.11 4.13
C ASN A 48 -26.77 -2.75 3.45
N GLY A 49 -27.89 -2.05 3.25
CA GLY A 49 -27.91 -0.74 2.61
C GLY A 49 -27.09 0.35 3.30
N GLU A 50 -26.60 0.19 4.52
CA GLU A 50 -25.71 1.14 5.20
C GLU A 50 -24.21 0.92 4.90
N PHE A 51 -23.89 -0.11 4.13
CA PHE A 51 -22.53 -0.52 3.81
C PHE A 51 -22.25 -0.36 2.31
N THR A 52 -20.96 -0.29 1.97
CA THR A 52 -20.43 -0.25 0.61
C THR A 52 -19.38 -1.35 0.47
N VAL A 53 -19.50 -2.13 -0.60
CA VAL A 53 -18.53 -3.16 -0.98
C VAL A 53 -17.49 -2.54 -1.91
N HIS A 54 -16.25 -2.48 -1.45
CA HIS A 54 -15.09 -2.12 -2.28
C HIS A 54 -14.49 -3.39 -2.90
N LYS A 55 -14.20 -3.33 -4.20
CA LYS A 55 -13.61 -4.44 -4.96
C LYS A 55 -12.14 -4.15 -5.24
N PHE A 56 -11.31 -5.17 -5.11
CA PHE A 56 -9.88 -5.08 -5.33
C PHE A 56 -9.37 -6.25 -6.16
N LYS A 57 -8.36 -5.97 -6.99
CA LYS A 57 -7.67 -6.97 -7.81
C LYS A 57 -6.17 -6.75 -7.75
N GLN A 58 -5.44 -7.79 -7.34
CA GLN A 58 -3.98 -7.86 -7.40
C GLN A 58 -3.58 -8.86 -8.49
N PRO A 59 -3.31 -8.40 -9.73
CA PRO A 59 -3.01 -9.28 -10.85
C PRO A 59 -1.56 -9.79 -10.85
N VAL A 60 -0.65 -9.15 -10.10
CA VAL A 60 0.74 -9.57 -9.98
C VAL A 60 0.85 -10.54 -8.80
N GLN A 61 1.57 -11.65 -8.95
CA GLN A 61 1.72 -12.63 -7.88
C GLN A 61 2.53 -12.06 -6.71
N ILE A 62 1.99 -12.13 -5.49
CA ILE A 62 2.63 -11.65 -4.27
C ILE A 62 2.71 -12.74 -3.20
N PRO A 63 3.72 -12.72 -2.31
CA PRO A 63 3.72 -13.50 -1.09
C PRO A 63 2.65 -13.01 -0.08
N SER A 64 2.18 -13.89 0.81
CA SER A 64 1.09 -13.61 1.76
C SER A 64 1.33 -12.40 2.66
N TYR A 65 2.59 -12.12 3.04
CA TYR A 65 2.93 -11.04 3.96
C TYR A 65 2.65 -9.64 3.39
N LEU A 66 2.46 -9.53 2.08
CA LEU A 66 2.14 -8.29 1.35
C LEU A 66 0.63 -8.06 1.20
N ILE A 67 -0.23 -8.96 1.67
CA ILE A 67 -1.66 -8.65 1.78
C ILE A 67 -1.84 -7.60 2.87
N ALA A 68 -2.41 -6.46 2.50
CA ALA A 68 -2.74 -5.38 3.41
C ALA A 68 -4.21 -4.96 3.26
N LEU A 69 -4.79 -4.49 4.35
CA LEU A 69 -6.12 -3.91 4.42
C LEU A 69 -6.10 -2.72 5.38
N VAL A 70 -6.69 -1.62 4.97
CA VAL A 70 -7.06 -0.51 5.84
C VAL A 70 -8.52 -0.17 5.64
N VAL A 71 -9.19 0.20 6.72
CA VAL A 71 -10.54 0.77 6.70
C VAL A 71 -10.56 1.98 7.60
N GLY A 72 -11.00 3.13 7.08
CA GLY A 72 -11.04 4.37 7.86
C GLY A 72 -11.70 5.53 7.13
N ALA A 73 -11.76 6.69 7.80
CA ALA A 73 -12.27 7.93 7.23
C ALA A 73 -11.22 8.59 6.32
N LEU A 74 -10.84 7.88 5.25
CA LEU A 74 -9.71 8.26 4.40
C LEU A 74 -10.13 9.28 3.34
N LYS A 75 -9.20 10.20 3.06
CA LYS A 75 -9.25 11.15 1.96
C LYS A 75 -7.99 10.97 1.11
N SER A 76 -8.03 11.42 -0.13
CA SER A 76 -6.89 11.33 -1.05
C SER A 76 -6.64 12.60 -1.83
N ARG A 77 -5.40 12.73 -2.29
CA ARG A 77 -4.96 13.75 -3.23
C ARG A 77 -4.00 13.14 -4.25
N GLU A 78 -4.19 13.44 -5.53
CA GLU A 78 -3.23 13.08 -6.58
C GLU A 78 -1.97 13.93 -6.45
N ILE A 79 -0.80 13.29 -6.46
CA ILE A 79 0.51 13.93 -6.34
C ILE A 79 1.45 13.58 -7.51
N GLY A 80 0.99 12.72 -8.42
CA GLY A 80 1.71 12.33 -9.63
C GLY A 80 0.77 11.66 -10.64
N PRO A 81 1.29 11.23 -11.80
CA PRO A 81 0.47 10.59 -12.84
C PRO A 81 -0.09 9.23 -12.43
N ARG A 82 0.49 8.58 -11.41
CA ARG A 82 0.14 7.23 -10.95
C ARG A 82 0.18 7.06 -9.43
N THR A 83 0.10 8.17 -8.69
CA THR A 83 0.27 8.20 -7.24
C THR A 83 -0.73 9.13 -6.58
N LYS A 84 -1.58 8.53 -5.73
CA LYS A 84 -2.29 9.27 -4.68
C LYS A 84 -1.57 9.13 -3.36
N VAL A 85 -1.67 10.19 -2.56
CA VAL A 85 -1.51 10.07 -1.12
C VAL A 85 -2.88 9.93 -0.46
N TRP A 86 -2.97 9.07 0.54
CA TRP A 86 -4.14 8.80 1.36
C TRP A 86 -3.81 9.06 2.83
N SER A 87 -4.76 9.62 3.57
CA SER A 87 -4.67 9.77 5.03
C SER A 87 -6.04 10.14 5.61
N GLU A 88 -6.12 10.32 6.93
CA GLU A 88 -7.20 11.13 7.52
C GLU A 88 -7.12 12.58 7.00
N LYS A 89 -8.26 13.28 6.98
CA LYS A 89 -8.44 14.58 6.32
C LYS A 89 -7.39 15.62 6.74
N GLU A 90 -7.01 15.58 8.00
CA GLU A 90 -6.12 16.51 8.68
C GLU A 90 -4.71 16.49 8.11
N PHE A 91 -4.27 15.35 7.54
CA PHE A 91 -2.90 15.15 7.08
C PHE A 91 -2.74 15.15 5.56
N VAL A 92 -3.83 15.14 4.78
CA VAL A 92 -3.74 14.94 3.31
C VAL A 92 -2.88 16.02 2.63
N GLU A 93 -3.09 17.28 3.02
CA GLU A 93 -2.36 18.40 2.41
C GLU A 93 -0.88 18.39 2.78
N GLN A 94 -0.57 18.09 4.05
CA GLN A 94 0.80 17.95 4.54
C GLN A 94 1.50 16.79 3.82
N ALA A 95 0.85 15.63 3.76
CA ALA A 95 1.39 14.44 3.10
C ALA A 95 1.58 14.64 1.60
N ALA A 96 0.68 15.38 0.95
CA ALA A 96 0.82 15.69 -0.46
C ALA A 96 2.02 16.60 -0.75
N SER A 97 2.30 17.56 0.14
CA SER A 97 3.50 18.40 0.06
C SER A 97 4.77 17.58 0.32
N GLU A 98 4.77 16.78 1.40
CA GLU A 98 5.91 15.97 1.83
C GLU A 98 6.36 14.99 0.74
N PHE A 99 5.41 14.31 0.10
CA PHE A 99 5.71 13.23 -0.85
C PHE A 99 5.62 13.64 -2.31
N SER A 100 5.64 14.95 -2.60
CA SER A 100 5.52 15.49 -3.97
C SER A 100 6.61 15.02 -4.95
N GLU A 101 7.72 14.45 -4.47
CA GLU A 101 8.83 13.93 -5.29
C GLU A 101 8.70 12.43 -5.63
N THR A 102 7.60 11.78 -5.23
CA THR A 102 7.38 10.34 -5.43
C THR A 102 7.50 9.92 -6.89
N GLU A 103 6.95 10.68 -7.85
CA GLU A 103 7.06 10.30 -9.27
C GLU A 103 8.52 10.38 -9.76
N THR A 104 9.27 11.41 -9.37
CA THR A 104 10.70 11.52 -9.71
C THR A 104 11.47 10.30 -9.19
N MET A 105 11.18 9.86 -7.96
CA MET A 105 11.79 8.66 -7.37
C MET A 105 11.39 7.39 -8.14
N LEU A 106 10.12 7.26 -8.53
CA LEU A 106 9.63 6.12 -9.33
C LEU A 106 10.30 6.05 -10.70
N THR A 107 10.34 7.17 -11.44
CA THR A 107 11.01 7.22 -12.75
C THR A 107 12.49 6.87 -12.62
N THR A 108 13.16 7.41 -11.61
CA THR A 108 14.58 7.10 -11.33
C THR A 108 14.77 5.61 -11.04
N ALA A 109 13.91 5.00 -10.22
CA ALA A 109 13.97 3.57 -9.92
C ALA A 109 13.73 2.74 -11.19
N GLU A 110 12.77 3.10 -12.04
CA GLU A 110 12.51 2.40 -13.30
C GLU A 110 13.71 2.43 -14.26
N GLU A 111 14.39 3.57 -14.36
CA GLU A 111 15.61 3.73 -15.17
C GLU A 111 16.76 2.84 -14.65
N LEU A 112 16.84 2.63 -13.34
CA LEU A 112 17.90 1.86 -12.70
C LEU A 112 17.68 0.34 -12.77
N VAL A 113 16.46 -0.12 -12.51
CA VAL A 113 16.18 -1.55 -12.25
C VAL A 113 15.06 -2.14 -13.11
N GLY A 114 14.55 -1.38 -14.09
CA GLY A 114 13.57 -1.83 -15.08
C GLY A 114 12.12 -1.48 -14.73
N PRO A 115 11.15 -1.89 -15.54
CA PRO A 115 9.78 -1.37 -15.48
C PRO A 115 9.04 -1.58 -14.15
N TYR A 116 8.23 -0.61 -13.74
CA TYR A 116 7.31 -0.75 -12.61
C TYR A 116 6.03 -1.48 -13.03
N VAL A 117 5.80 -2.69 -12.51
CA VAL A 117 4.74 -3.60 -13.01
C VAL A 117 3.42 -3.54 -12.22
N TRP A 118 3.34 -2.73 -11.16
CA TRP A 118 2.20 -2.76 -10.22
C TRP A 118 1.07 -1.79 -10.60
N GLY A 119 1.21 -1.08 -11.72
CA GLY A 119 0.23 -0.10 -12.22
C GLY A 119 0.31 1.24 -11.48
N ARG A 120 -0.22 1.29 -10.25
CA ARG A 120 -0.18 2.49 -9.39
C ARG A 120 0.81 2.32 -8.26
N TYR A 121 1.27 3.43 -7.71
CA TYR A 121 2.05 3.49 -6.48
C TYR A 121 1.41 4.54 -5.57
N ASP A 122 0.49 4.13 -4.70
CA ASP A 122 -0.13 5.02 -3.73
C ASP A 122 0.61 4.99 -2.39
N LEU A 123 0.51 6.09 -1.64
CA LEU A 123 1.02 6.22 -0.28
C LEU A 123 -0.15 6.36 0.68
N LEU A 124 -0.11 5.67 1.81
CA LEU A 124 -1.04 5.81 2.91
C LEU A 124 -0.30 6.23 4.18
N VAL A 125 -0.56 7.45 4.65
CA VAL A 125 -0.14 7.87 5.99
C VAL A 125 -1.09 7.28 7.01
N LEU A 126 -0.58 6.38 7.83
CA LEU A 126 -1.35 5.73 8.89
C LEU A 126 -1.43 6.59 10.16
N PRO A 127 -2.29 6.21 11.14
CA PRO A 127 -2.28 6.82 12.46
C PRO A 127 -0.93 6.66 13.18
N PRO A 128 -0.64 7.48 14.21
CA PRO A 128 0.64 7.47 14.93
C PRO A 128 1.01 6.14 15.62
N SER A 129 0.06 5.21 15.75
CA SER A 129 0.30 3.88 16.30
C SER A 129 0.92 2.90 15.30
N PHE A 130 1.14 3.29 14.04
CA PHE A 130 1.82 2.44 13.06
C PHE A 130 3.25 2.10 13.54
N PRO A 131 3.61 0.81 13.67
CA PRO A 131 4.79 0.41 14.42
C PRO A 131 6.12 0.49 13.63
N TYR A 132 6.09 0.89 12.35
CA TYR A 132 7.25 0.90 11.46
C TYR A 132 7.40 2.25 10.74
N GLY A 133 8.54 2.45 10.07
CA GLY A 133 8.74 3.61 9.19
C GLY A 133 7.86 3.52 7.93
N GLY A 134 7.88 2.36 7.28
CA GLY A 134 7.01 2.05 6.16
C GLY A 134 6.75 0.55 6.04
N MET A 135 5.92 0.18 5.07
CA MET A 135 5.66 -1.20 4.65
C MET A 135 5.31 -1.20 3.17
N GLU A 136 6.02 -2.03 2.42
CA GLU A 136 6.11 -2.08 0.95
C GLU A 136 4.90 -2.73 0.26
N ASN A 137 3.73 -2.64 0.88
CA ASN A 137 2.47 -3.17 0.39
C ASN A 137 2.25 -2.76 -1.08
N PRO A 138 2.19 -3.71 -2.04
CA PRO A 138 2.11 -3.41 -3.46
C PRO A 138 0.90 -2.54 -3.79
N CYS A 139 1.09 -1.60 -4.72
CA CYS A 139 0.10 -0.59 -5.09
C CYS A 139 -0.25 0.47 -4.01
N LEU A 140 0.02 0.21 -2.72
CA LEU A 140 -0.39 1.08 -1.61
C LEU A 140 0.60 0.98 -0.44
N THR A 141 1.74 1.65 -0.54
CA THR A 141 2.75 1.70 0.51
C THR A 141 2.20 2.38 1.76
N PHE A 142 2.42 1.77 2.93
CA PHE A 142 2.06 2.38 4.21
C PHE A 142 3.25 3.14 4.76
N VAL A 143 3.02 4.32 5.33
CA VAL A 143 4.05 5.13 5.99
C VAL A 143 3.56 5.68 7.32
N THR A 144 4.48 5.85 8.26
CA THR A 144 4.23 6.51 9.54
C THR A 144 3.98 8.01 9.35
N PRO A 145 3.14 8.65 10.18
CA PRO A 145 3.00 10.12 10.13
C PRO A 145 4.26 10.84 10.65
N THR A 146 5.20 10.14 11.29
CA THR A 146 6.44 10.75 11.79
C THR A 146 7.39 11.19 10.66
N VAL A 147 7.18 10.74 9.42
CA VAL A 147 7.96 11.22 8.25
C VAL A 147 7.44 12.53 7.67
N LEU A 148 6.33 13.07 8.18
CA LEU A 148 5.79 14.38 7.78
C LEU A 148 6.57 15.52 8.46
N ALA A 149 7.85 15.68 8.10
CA ALA A 149 8.76 16.64 8.71
C ALA A 149 8.47 18.11 8.30
N GLY A 150 7.80 18.32 7.17
CA GLY A 150 7.47 19.62 6.60
C GLY A 150 8.52 20.16 5.62
N ASP A 151 9.63 19.45 5.45
CA ASP A 151 10.76 19.85 4.60
C ASP A 151 11.24 18.73 3.66
N LYS A 152 10.55 17.58 3.63
CA LYS A 152 10.88 16.38 2.84
C LYS A 152 12.17 15.68 3.24
N SER A 153 12.81 16.08 4.35
CA SER A 153 14.09 15.49 4.79
C SER A 153 14.01 14.00 5.07
N LEU A 154 12.82 13.48 5.38
CA LEU A 154 12.55 12.07 5.66
C LEU A 154 11.93 11.31 4.47
N ALA A 155 11.85 11.93 3.28
CA ALA A 155 11.32 11.31 2.07
C ALA A 155 12.16 10.10 1.58
N GLY A 156 13.37 9.91 2.12
CA GLY A 156 14.17 8.70 1.91
C GLY A 156 13.46 7.41 2.30
N VAL A 157 12.49 7.46 3.25
CA VAL A 157 11.63 6.31 3.54
C VAL A 157 10.79 5.94 2.31
N VAL A 158 10.21 6.92 1.60
CA VAL A 158 9.45 6.64 0.37
C VAL A 158 10.34 6.02 -0.71
N ALA A 159 11.59 6.49 -0.86
CA ALA A 159 12.54 5.88 -1.80
C ALA A 159 12.86 4.41 -1.44
N HIS A 160 12.97 4.08 -0.15
CA HIS A 160 13.15 2.71 0.33
C HIS A 160 11.95 1.83 -0.05
N GLU A 161 10.73 2.29 0.24
CA GLU A 161 9.51 1.54 -0.08
C GLU A 161 9.29 1.40 -1.60
N ILE A 162 9.64 2.41 -2.39
CA ILE A 162 9.64 2.32 -3.86
C ILE A 162 10.57 1.19 -4.31
N SER A 163 11.78 1.12 -3.76
CA SER A 163 12.80 0.13 -4.15
C SER A 163 12.33 -1.31 -3.94
N HIS A 164 11.56 -1.55 -2.87
CA HIS A 164 10.96 -2.86 -2.60
C HIS A 164 10.03 -3.37 -3.71
N SER A 165 9.50 -2.47 -4.55
CA SER A 165 8.73 -2.85 -5.75
C SER A 165 9.49 -3.78 -6.70
N TRP A 166 10.83 -3.78 -6.64
CA TRP A 166 11.70 -4.74 -7.31
C TRP A 166 12.35 -5.72 -6.32
N THR A 167 13.08 -5.21 -5.33
CA THR A 167 13.84 -6.01 -4.36
C THR A 167 13.02 -6.27 -3.10
N GLY A 168 12.25 -7.35 -3.10
CA GLY A 168 11.29 -7.69 -2.05
C GLY A 168 10.01 -8.20 -2.68
N ASN A 169 9.31 -7.34 -3.43
CA ASN A 169 8.01 -7.66 -4.01
C ASN A 169 8.13 -8.53 -5.27
N LEU A 170 9.03 -8.20 -6.20
CA LEU A 170 9.31 -9.02 -7.39
C LEU A 170 10.28 -10.17 -7.07
N VAL A 171 11.47 -9.84 -6.57
CA VAL A 171 12.45 -10.81 -6.10
C VAL A 171 12.30 -10.93 -4.59
N THR A 172 11.69 -12.01 -4.12
CA THR A 172 11.37 -12.22 -2.70
C THR A 172 12.28 -13.27 -2.09
N ASN A 173 12.71 -13.04 -0.85
CA ASN A 173 13.39 -14.04 -0.04
C ASN A 173 12.52 -15.30 0.13
N LYS A 174 13.09 -16.48 -0.14
CA LYS A 174 12.33 -17.74 -0.07
C LYS A 174 11.89 -18.10 1.36
N THR A 175 12.72 -17.75 2.34
CA THR A 175 12.45 -17.91 3.78
C THR A 175 12.90 -16.65 4.52
N TRP A 176 12.43 -16.46 5.73
CA TRP A 176 12.79 -15.31 6.57
C TRP A 176 14.25 -15.32 7.04
N GLU A 177 14.96 -16.44 6.92
CA GLU A 177 16.41 -16.52 7.19
C GLU A 177 17.24 -15.73 6.16
N HIS A 178 16.65 -15.42 5.00
CA HIS A 178 17.27 -14.67 3.91
C HIS A 178 16.65 -13.28 3.75
N PHE A 179 16.24 -12.64 4.85
CA PHE A 179 15.60 -11.31 4.82
C PHE A 179 16.57 -10.15 4.52
N TRP A 180 17.88 -10.37 4.63
CA TRP A 180 18.92 -9.38 4.33
C TRP A 180 18.87 -8.91 2.87
#